data_AF-A0A925UU77-F1
#
_entry.id   AF-A0A925UU77-F1
#
_cell.length_a   1.000
_cell.length_b   1.000
_cell.length_c   1.000
_cell.angle_alpha   90.00
_cell.angle_beta   90.00
_cell.angle_gamma   90.00
#
_symmetry.space_group_name_H-M   'P 1'
#
loop_
_entity.id
_entity.type
_entity.pdbx_description
1 polymer ?
#
loop_
_entity_poly.entity_id
_entity_poly.type
_entity_poly.pdbx_seq_one_letter_code
_entity_poly.pdbx_strand_id
1 'polypeptide(L)'
;MKLTKKNSRKKGFTLIELIVVVSIIIILSGFLVPKVIGYQDKAKKAKVVNTARQIFDTSMESYTEEEGVLTQSKIFASIKAVTDVVSDSAKVVVLGDDTTVTFDSDSKTYDVVVTAKNNKFLVNEVSGTGADRSVTEVYKNKD
;
A
#
# COMPACT_ATOMS: atom_id res chain seq x y z
N MET A 1 -9.52 -72.07 22.94
CA MET A 1 -10.31 -70.87 22.59
C MET A 1 -9.57 -70.12 21.48
N LYS A 2 -10.05 -70.15 20.23
CA LYS A 2 -9.38 -69.49 19.09
C LYS A 2 -9.95 -68.08 18.93
N LEU A 3 -9.11 -67.06 19.05
CA LEU A 3 -9.46 -65.65 18.84
C LEU A 3 -9.38 -65.34 17.34
N THR A 4 -10.53 -65.17 16.70
CA THR A 4 -10.63 -64.74 15.30
C THR A 4 -10.34 -63.24 15.18
N LYS A 5 -9.16 -62.90 14.67
CA LYS A 5 -8.72 -61.52 14.41
C LYS A 5 -9.54 -60.92 13.26
N LYS A 6 -10.44 -60.00 13.58
CA LYS A 6 -11.24 -59.23 12.61
C LYS A 6 -10.32 -58.26 11.86
N ASN A 7 -9.95 -58.59 10.62
CA ASN A 7 -9.23 -57.67 9.73
C ASN A 7 -10.13 -56.47 9.41
N SER A 8 -9.92 -55.34 10.08
CA SER A 8 -10.50 -54.07 9.72
C SER A 8 -9.90 -53.63 8.38
N ARG A 9 -10.69 -53.73 7.30
CA ARG A 9 -10.31 -53.18 5.99
C ARG A 9 -10.10 -51.67 6.18
N LYS A 10 -8.85 -51.22 6.15
CA LYS A 10 -8.57 -49.78 6.05
C LYS A 10 -9.11 -49.31 4.71
N LYS A 11 -10.14 -48.46 4.75
CA LYS A 11 -10.61 -47.74 3.57
C LYS A 11 -9.53 -46.72 3.22
N GLY A 12 -8.65 -47.07 2.29
CA GLY A 12 -7.70 -46.14 1.69
C GLY A 12 -8.43 -45.24 0.70
N PHE A 13 -7.93 -44.01 0.55
CA PHE A 13 -8.37 -43.10 -0.51
C PHE A 13 -8.02 -43.72 -1.87
N THR A 14 -8.93 -43.66 -2.83
CA THR A 14 -8.66 -44.22 -4.16
C THR A 14 -7.77 -43.24 -4.95
N LEU A 15 -6.87 -43.77 -5.79
CA LEU A 15 -6.05 -42.94 -6.68
C LEU A 15 -6.92 -42.07 -7.59
N ILE A 16 -8.08 -42.58 -8.00
CA ILE A 16 -9.02 -41.85 -8.85
C ILE A 16 -9.64 -40.65 -8.13
N GLU A 17 -10.01 -40.77 -6.86
CA GLU A 17 -10.52 -39.65 -6.07
C GLU A 17 -9.47 -38.54 -5.96
N LEU A 18 -8.19 -38.90 -5.81
CA LEU A 18 -7.12 -37.91 -5.71
C LEU A 18 -6.91 -37.17 -7.03
N ILE A 19 -6.91 -37.89 -8.16
CA ILE A 19 -6.67 -37.32 -9.48
C ILE A 19 -7.82 -36.38 -9.88
N VAL A 20 -9.07 -36.76 -9.61
CA VAL A 20 -10.22 -35.90 -9.93
C VAL A 20 -10.16 -34.59 -9.13
N VAL A 21 -9.80 -34.64 -7.85
CA VAL A 21 -9.69 -33.44 -7.00
C VAL A 21 -8.59 -32.50 -7.49
N VAL A 22 -7.39 -33.03 -7.75
CA VAL A 22 -6.27 -32.21 -8.26
C VAL A 22 -6.60 -31.63 -9.64
N SER A 23 -7.30 -32.38 -10.49
CA SER A 23 -7.75 -31.91 -11.80
C SER A 23 -8.68 -30.69 -11.70
N ILE A 24 -9.64 -30.71 -10.78
CA ILE A 24 -10.55 -29.58 -10.56
C ILE A 24 -9.79 -28.37 -9.97
N ILE A 25 -8.86 -28.60 -9.03
CA ILE A 25 -8.01 -27.52 -8.47
C ILE A 25 -7.17 -26.85 -9.56
N ILE A 26 -6.61 -27.62 -10.49
CA ILE A 26 -5.81 -27.09 -11.61
C ILE A 26 -6.67 -26.18 -12.51
N ILE A 27 -7.87 -26.64 -12.90
CA ILE A 27 -8.78 -25.86 -13.75
C ILE A 27 -9.19 -24.56 -13.05
N LEU A 28 -9.61 -24.62 -11.79
CA LEU A 28 -10.03 -23.44 -11.03
C LEU A 28 -8.88 -22.46 -10.78
N SER A 29 -7.69 -22.98 -10.46
CA SER A 29 -6.49 -22.17 -10.22
C SER A 29 -6.11 -21.38 -11.47
N GLY A 30 -6.19 -21.99 -12.66
CA GLY A 30 -5.91 -21.32 -13.93
C GLY A 30 -6.74 -20.05 -14.19
N PHE A 31 -8.01 -20.03 -13.76
CA PHE A 31 -8.87 -18.84 -13.91
C PHE A 31 -8.72 -17.82 -12.78
N LEU A 32 -8.35 -18.26 -11.58
CA LEU A 32 -8.35 -17.44 -10.38
C LEU A 32 -7.08 -16.58 -10.24
N VAL A 33 -5.91 -17.15 -10.57
CA VAL A 33 -4.60 -16.50 -10.41
C VAL A 33 -4.49 -15.13 -11.12
N PRO A 34 -4.80 -14.98 -12.43
CA PRO A 34 -4.60 -13.70 -13.12
C PRO A 34 -5.51 -12.58 -12.58
N LYS A 35 -6.71 -12.91 -12.08
CA LYS A 35 -7.65 -11.92 -11.53
C LYS A 35 -7.15 -11.35 -10.20
N VAL A 36 -6.58 -12.18 -9.33
CA VAL A 36 -6.12 -11.77 -8.00
C VAL A 36 -4.93 -10.81 -8.11
N ILE A 37 -3.99 -11.04 -9.03
CA ILE A 37 -2.81 -10.18 -9.22
C ILE A 37 -3.22 -8.75 -9.60
N GLY A 38 -4.14 -8.59 -10.56
CA GLY A 38 -4.60 -7.25 -10.97
C GLY A 38 -5.38 -6.49 -9.87
N TYR A 39 -6.08 -7.19 -8.97
CA TYR A 39 -6.77 -6.55 -7.85
C TYR A 39 -5.81 -6.09 -6.75
N GLN A 40 -4.72 -6.83 -6.51
CA GLN A 40 -3.70 -6.44 -5.55
C GLN A 40 -3.06 -5.11 -5.94
N ASP A 41 -2.70 -4.93 -7.22
CA ASP A 41 -2.09 -3.68 -7.69
C ASP A 41 -3.04 -2.49 -7.57
N LYS A 42 -4.34 -2.68 -7.89
CA LYS A 42 -5.36 -1.63 -7.71
C LYS A 42 -5.54 -1.28 -6.23
N ALA A 43 -5.57 -2.27 -5.34
CA ALA A 43 -5.69 -2.05 -3.91
C ALA A 43 -4.47 -1.28 -3.36
N LYS A 44 -3.25 -1.63 -3.78
CA LYS A 44 -2.02 -0.92 -3.43
C LYS A 44 -2.06 0.54 -3.89
N LYS A 45 -2.43 0.78 -5.16
CA LYS A 45 -2.57 2.15 -5.70
C LYS A 45 -3.62 2.95 -4.94
N ALA A 46 -4.77 2.35 -4.63
CA ALA A 46 -5.83 3.00 -3.86
C ALA A 46 -5.37 3.35 -2.44
N LYS A 47 -4.64 2.45 -1.77
CA LYS A 47 -4.05 2.69 -0.44
C LYS A 47 -3.11 3.91 -0.46
N VAL A 48 -2.18 3.95 -1.39
CA VAL A 48 -1.21 5.04 -1.54
C VAL A 48 -1.91 6.38 -1.79
N VAL A 49 -2.90 6.40 -2.69
CA VAL A 49 -3.68 7.61 -2.98
C VAL A 49 -4.49 8.06 -1.76
N ASN A 50 -5.08 7.14 -1.01
CA ASN A 50 -5.81 7.49 0.21
C ASN A 50 -4.90 8.06 1.30
N THR A 51 -3.73 7.48 1.52
CA THR A 51 -2.73 8.03 2.45
C THR A 51 -2.27 9.40 1.99
N ALA A 52 -2.04 9.60 0.69
CA ALA A 52 -1.66 10.90 0.14
C ALA A 52 -2.75 11.96 0.32
N ARG A 53 -4.03 11.59 0.19
CA ARG A 53 -5.16 12.50 0.49
C ARG A 53 -5.18 12.92 1.95
N GLN A 54 -4.99 11.97 2.88
CA GLN A 54 -4.91 12.29 4.31
C GLN A 54 -3.74 13.24 4.60
N ILE A 55 -2.57 12.98 4.00
CA ILE A 55 -1.40 13.87 4.10
C ILE A 55 -1.74 15.27 3.58
N PHE A 56 -2.41 15.36 2.43
CA PHE A 56 -2.81 16.63 1.83
C PHE A 56 -3.79 17.40 2.73
N ASP A 57 -4.86 16.75 3.19
CA ASP A 57 -5.88 17.38 4.03
C ASP A 57 -5.26 17.92 5.32
N THR A 58 -4.44 17.11 6.01
CA THR A 58 -3.74 17.50 7.24
C THR A 58 -2.69 18.60 7.01
N SER A 59 -2.01 18.58 5.86
CA SER A 59 -1.06 19.65 5.51
C SER A 59 -1.77 20.97 5.22
N MET A 60 -2.95 20.91 4.58
CA MET A 60 -3.77 22.09 4.29
C MET A 60 -4.39 22.67 5.56
N GLU A 61 -4.85 21.82 6.48
CA GLU A 61 -5.30 22.25 7.81
C GLU A 61 -4.18 23.01 8.52
N SER A 62 -2.98 22.43 8.58
CA SER A 62 -1.79 23.08 9.17
C SER A 62 -1.46 24.42 8.48
N TYR A 63 -1.57 24.48 7.15
CA TYR A 63 -1.34 25.71 6.39
C TYR A 63 -2.32 26.83 6.77
N THR A 64 -3.60 26.48 6.95
CA THR A 64 -4.63 27.45 7.33
C THR A 64 -4.52 27.90 8.78
N GLU A 65 -4.11 27.02 9.69
CA GLU A 65 -3.88 27.34 11.10
C GLU A 65 -2.69 28.28 11.31
N GLU A 66 -1.68 28.20 10.44
CA GLU A 66 -0.46 29.01 10.51
C GLU A 66 -0.47 30.21 9.56
N GLU A 67 -1.66 30.73 9.22
CA GLU A 67 -1.82 31.93 8.38
C GLU A 67 -1.08 31.85 7.03
N GLY A 68 -1.02 30.65 6.43
CA GLY A 68 -0.36 30.42 5.16
C GLY A 68 1.13 30.10 5.26
N VAL A 69 1.61 29.65 6.41
CA VAL A 69 2.96 29.13 6.61
C VAL A 69 2.91 27.62 6.80
N LEU A 70 3.87 26.89 6.23
CA LEU A 70 4.04 25.46 6.48
C LEU A 70 5.20 25.28 7.47
N THR A 71 4.95 24.58 8.58
CA THR A 71 6.00 24.20 9.53
C THR A 71 6.20 22.69 9.56
N GLN A 72 7.44 22.24 9.29
CA GLN A 72 7.79 20.81 9.24
C GLN A 72 7.37 20.07 10.51
N SER A 73 7.63 20.63 11.70
CA SER A 73 7.32 19.97 12.98
C SER A 73 5.83 19.72 13.18
N LYS A 74 4.96 20.65 12.78
CA LYS A 74 3.51 20.49 12.92
C LYS A 74 2.99 19.49 11.90
N ILE A 75 3.36 19.64 10.63
CA ILE A 75 2.98 18.73 9.55
C ILE A 75 3.38 17.29 9.91
N PHE A 76 4.61 17.10 10.38
CA PHE A 76 5.07 15.80 10.86
C PHE A 76 4.21 15.26 12.01
N ALA A 77 3.95 16.06 13.04
CA ALA A 77 3.15 15.64 14.19
C ALA A 77 1.72 15.25 13.78
N SER A 78 1.06 16.08 12.96
CA SER A 78 -0.31 15.87 12.52
C SER A 78 -0.42 14.67 11.58
N ILE A 79 0.48 14.52 10.61
CA ILE A 79 0.49 13.34 9.71
C ILE A 79 0.77 12.07 10.50
N LYS A 80 1.71 12.10 11.44
CA LYS A 80 2.02 10.94 12.28
C LYS A 80 0.81 10.55 13.15
N ALA A 81 0.10 11.52 13.71
CA ALA A 81 -1.11 11.27 14.50
C ALA A 81 -2.26 10.65 13.68
N VAL A 82 -2.41 11.04 12.41
CA VAL A 82 -3.51 10.57 11.55
C VAL A 82 -3.19 9.25 10.85
N THR A 83 -1.95 9.06 10.40
CA THR A 83 -1.60 8.00 9.44
C THR A 83 -0.55 7.01 9.95
N ASP A 84 0.29 7.41 10.91
CA ASP A 84 1.47 6.67 11.41
C ASP A 84 2.44 6.17 10.30
N VAL A 85 2.35 6.72 9.08
CA VAL A 85 3.20 6.27 7.94
C VAL A 85 4.56 6.94 7.89
N VAL A 86 4.77 8.00 8.67
CA VAL A 86 6.00 8.81 8.66
C VAL A 86 6.74 8.57 9.97
N SER A 87 7.87 7.86 9.88
CA SER A 87 8.64 7.42 11.05
C SER A 87 9.66 8.46 11.54
N ASP A 88 10.04 9.43 10.70
CA ASP A 88 11.08 10.42 10.96
C ASP A 88 10.65 11.79 10.39
N SER A 89 10.87 12.86 11.15
CA SER A 89 10.57 14.22 10.69
C SER A 89 11.43 14.64 9.50
N ALA A 90 12.59 14.02 9.29
CA ALA A 90 13.42 14.22 8.10
C ALA A 90 12.74 13.77 6.80
N LYS A 91 11.70 12.92 6.88
CA LYS A 91 10.87 12.52 5.73
C LYS A 91 9.80 13.57 5.37
N VAL A 92 9.67 14.64 6.15
CA VAL A 92 8.86 15.80 5.80
C VAL A 92 9.80 16.92 5.41
N VAL A 93 9.67 17.49 4.22
CA VAL A 93 10.52 18.59 3.75
C VAL A 93 9.63 19.74 3.34
N VAL A 94 9.81 20.90 3.96
CA VAL A 94 9.07 22.12 3.62
C VAL A 94 9.98 23.07 2.87
N LEU A 95 9.51 23.59 1.73
CA LEU A 95 10.20 24.56 0.89
C LEU A 95 9.22 25.66 0.48
N GLY A 96 9.25 26.78 1.21
CA GLY A 96 8.29 27.87 1.01
C GLY A 96 6.87 27.41 1.29
N ASP A 97 6.00 27.48 0.29
CA ASP A 97 4.58 27.09 0.37
C ASP A 97 4.31 25.63 -0.04
N ASP A 98 5.37 24.88 -0.35
CA ASP A 98 5.30 23.49 -0.75
C ASP A 98 5.84 22.59 0.37
N THR A 99 5.22 21.43 0.56
CA THR A 99 5.74 20.38 1.44
C THR A 99 5.80 19.05 0.70
N THR A 100 6.89 18.31 0.91
CA THR A 100 7.08 16.95 0.42
C THR A 100 7.10 16.00 1.60
N VAL A 101 6.22 15.01 1.59
CA VAL A 101 6.15 13.96 2.60
C VAL A 101 6.52 12.63 1.97
N THR A 102 7.63 12.06 2.41
CA THR A 102 8.08 10.73 2.00
C THR A 102 7.49 9.67 2.92
N PHE A 103 6.87 8.63 2.36
CA PHE A 103 6.45 7.45 3.12
C PHE A 103 6.66 6.17 2.32
N ASP A 104 6.72 5.03 3.03
CA ASP A 104 6.93 3.71 2.43
C ASP A 104 5.64 2.89 2.49
N SER A 105 5.28 2.22 1.38
CA SER A 105 4.20 1.23 1.34
C SER A 105 4.55 0.10 0.38
N ASP A 106 4.36 -1.15 0.83
CA ASP A 106 4.51 -2.35 0.00
C ASP A 106 5.88 -2.43 -0.71
N SER A 107 6.96 -2.13 0.04
CA SER A 107 8.36 -2.09 -0.43
C SER A 107 8.70 -1.01 -1.47
N LYS A 108 7.79 -0.05 -1.67
CA LYS A 108 8.01 1.14 -2.51
C LYS A 108 7.98 2.39 -1.66
N THR A 109 8.71 3.42 -2.11
CA THR A 109 8.74 4.74 -1.48
C THR A 109 7.97 5.72 -2.34
N TYR A 110 7.18 6.57 -1.69
CA TYR A 110 6.36 7.59 -2.34
C TYR A 110 6.64 8.96 -1.74
N ASP A 111 6.76 9.96 -2.61
CA ASP A 111 6.82 11.36 -2.24
C ASP A 111 5.47 12.02 -2.57
N VAL A 112 4.79 12.53 -1.53
CA VAL A 112 3.58 13.35 -1.67
C VAL A 112 4.00 14.80 -1.66
N VAL A 113 3.94 15.45 -2.82
CA VAL A 113 4.22 16.88 -2.96
C VAL A 113 2.90 17.62 -2.85
N VAL A 114 2.74 18.42 -1.80
CA VAL A 114 1.60 19.28 -1.56
C VAL A 114 2.01 20.71 -1.88
N THR A 115 1.28 21.33 -2.82
CA THR A 115 1.42 22.75 -3.16
C THR A 115 0.22 23.50 -2.56
N ALA A 116 0.43 24.08 -1.38
CA ALA A 116 -0.65 24.67 -0.59
C ALA A 116 -1.35 25.81 -1.34
N LYS A 117 -0.57 26.73 -1.94
CA LYS A 117 -1.08 27.88 -2.71
C LYS A 117 -2.04 27.52 -3.84
N ASN A 118 -1.84 26.38 -4.48
CA ASN A 118 -2.64 25.95 -5.63
C ASN A 118 -3.67 24.88 -5.28
N ASN A 119 -3.79 24.51 -3.99
CA ASN A 119 -4.66 23.43 -3.52
C ASN A 119 -4.47 22.13 -4.29
N LYS A 120 -3.21 21.76 -4.58
CA LYS A 120 -2.85 20.61 -5.40
C LYS A 120 -1.91 19.68 -4.65
N PHE A 121 -2.03 18.38 -4.95
CA PHE A 121 -1.01 17.42 -4.56
C PHE A 121 -0.65 16.48 -5.72
N LEU A 122 0.59 16.00 -5.70
CA LEU A 122 1.13 15.01 -6.61
C LEU A 122 1.71 13.87 -5.79
N VAL A 123 1.57 12.64 -6.26
CA VAL A 123 2.23 11.49 -5.63
C VAL A 123 3.20 10.91 -6.62
N ASN A 124 4.47 10.85 -6.24
CA ASN A 124 5.53 10.29 -7.05
C ASN A 124 6.00 9.00 -6.40
N GLU A 125 5.97 7.88 -7.13
CA GLU A 125 6.78 6.72 -6.76
C GLU A 125 8.24 7.07 -7.01
N VAL A 126 9.09 6.94 -6.00
CA VAL A 126 10.51 7.30 -6.06
C VAL A 126 11.39 6.11 -5.78
N SER A 127 12.51 6.04 -6.48
CA SER A 127 13.60 5.11 -6.23
C SER A 127 14.90 5.87 -5.99
N GLY A 128 15.81 5.29 -5.21
CA GLY A 128 17.06 5.94 -4.80
C GLY A 128 16.95 6.77 -3.52
N THR A 129 18.07 7.33 -3.09
CA THR A 129 18.21 8.10 -1.84
C THR A 129 18.87 9.45 -2.10
N GLY A 130 18.44 10.48 -1.36
CA GLY A 130 19.03 11.82 -1.48
C GLY A 130 18.87 12.42 -2.87
N ALA A 131 19.97 12.91 -3.45
CA ALA A 131 19.99 13.63 -4.73
C ALA A 131 19.84 12.71 -5.98
N ASP A 132 20.08 11.41 -5.85
CA ASP A 132 19.93 10.42 -6.95
C ASP A 132 18.48 9.92 -7.12
N ARG A 133 17.51 10.56 -6.43
CA ARG A 133 16.10 10.17 -6.52
C ARG A 133 15.54 10.36 -7.92
N SER A 134 14.93 9.30 -8.45
CA SER A 134 14.25 9.31 -9.75
C SER A 134 12.76 9.00 -9.59
N VAL A 135 11.91 9.85 -10.19
CA VAL A 135 10.46 9.62 -10.26
C VAL A 135 10.19 8.47 -11.24
N THR A 136 9.51 7.44 -10.76
CA THR A 136 9.25 6.21 -11.51
C THR A 136 7.80 6.16 -12.01
N GLU A 137 6.83 6.65 -11.22
CA GLU A 137 5.43 6.83 -11.63
C GLU A 137 4.83 8.08 -10.95
N VAL A 138 3.91 8.76 -11.63
CA VAL A 138 3.18 9.93 -11.10
C VAL A 138 1.70 9.62 -11.00
N TYR A 139 1.13 9.76 -9.81
CA TYR A 139 -0.31 9.69 -9.57
C TYR A 139 -0.83 11.09 -9.33
N LYS A 140 -1.70 11.54 -10.23
CA LYS A 140 -2.49 12.76 -10.05
C LYS A 140 -3.85 12.37 -9.51
N ASN A 141 -4.33 13.10 -8.51
CA ASN A 141 -5.74 13.06 -8.19
C ASN A 141 -6.53 13.48 -9.45
N LYS A 142 -7.49 12.66 -9.88
CA LYS A 142 -8.45 13.13 -10.90
C LYS A 142 -9.29 14.20 -10.22
N ASP A 143 -9.32 15.39 -10.82
CA ASP A 143 -10.23 16.48 -10.45
C ASP A 143 -11.68 15.96 -10.31
#